data_AF-A0A067PPS7-F1
#
_entry.id   AF-A0A067PPS7-F1
#
_cell.length_a   1.000
_cell.length_b   1.000
_cell.length_c   1.000
_cell.angle_alpha   90.00
_cell.angle_beta   90.00
_cell.angle_gamma   90.00
#
_symmetry.space_group_name_H-M   'P 1'
#
loop_
_entity.id
_entity.type
_entity.pdbx_description
1 polymer ?
#
loop_
_entity_poly.entity_id
_entity_poly.type
_entity_poly.pdbx_seq_one_letter_code
_entity_poly.pdbx_strand_id
1 'polypeptide(L)'
;MLFIDLVNRLRSQISRGVQPEVSRPPTTLSKDVSGFLCDVLGSHEQGIVKLWEKLSPFIWLERGLGEGHADGGPEYSSPLQNGRNLHYFLKYGLQHQIGFYDIGPLTRVCLDLLCAPELTERSQHEVMLFMSNFGTLPAWSNSLYCHRCATRYHPNYYVHDGATQRTYYPGVPYVLQGSKRFYFDTNLCERFQYMMVCTWASATNCACVYNLESPSTASRLPVPWSYSLEMDCENVWDGFFLYSLLLDCDDHHTTLSLDHNGPSQAIRLSQVIEARNAVMVGPGQPHWNHAYDLCCELRTLPNGESSTYCDNHSGLSSKCVVVECPNFVESGHQTCTAAEHRALELQHNKQNHAMFQLQQRLKRLKIAQTEDLLRTEDGGSIAADELASQSTDGINDQCSGKPDDGNRKFHAEFGRRRTHNEELCVATCGVILGWATFYGSEGPNGVQIFYCTLFPTSESLPGVIYHDNNCNVKKVIESEKDTHFQRCALPVDVFHMKTKHKESDDFCNSHCNPINWPELTTTDGQWRFNSSAAEITNAWFGGFQAIVREMRVDRYNFFLDEMIKLRNEFIVMDLRRRHKAPYNIPQEELLGKV
;
A
#
# COMPACT_ATOMS: atom_id res chain seq x y z
N MET A 1 23.86 -11.12 -35.53
CA MET A 1 23.36 -10.67 -34.21
C MET A 1 21.93 -10.14 -34.29
N LEU A 2 21.60 -9.08 -35.04
CA LEU A 2 20.25 -8.50 -35.06
C LEU A 2 19.11 -9.50 -35.37
N PHE A 3 19.24 -10.35 -36.39
CA PHE A 3 18.24 -11.39 -36.69
C PHE A 3 18.01 -12.33 -35.51
N ILE A 4 19.09 -12.79 -34.86
CA ILE A 4 19.04 -13.67 -33.69
C ILE A 4 18.33 -12.97 -32.53
N ASP A 5 18.68 -11.71 -32.25
CA ASP A 5 18.07 -10.92 -31.18
C ASP A 5 16.55 -10.74 -31.40
N LEU A 6 16.12 -10.43 -32.64
CA LEU A 6 14.71 -10.26 -32.98
C LEU A 6 13.93 -11.57 -32.90
N VAL A 7 14.50 -12.67 -33.41
CA VAL A 7 13.88 -13.99 -33.36
C VAL A 7 13.75 -14.47 -31.92
N ASN A 8 14.77 -14.27 -31.06
CA ASN A 8 14.69 -14.61 -29.65
C ASN A 8 13.55 -13.87 -28.94
N ARG A 9 13.32 -12.59 -29.28
CA ARG A 9 12.17 -11.83 -28.76
C ARG A 9 10.83 -12.34 -29.29
N LEU A 10 10.77 -12.71 -30.57
CA LEU A 10 9.56 -13.24 -31.22
C LEU A 10 9.32 -14.71 -30.92
N ARG A 11 10.17 -15.38 -30.14
CA ARG A 11 10.13 -16.83 -29.92
C ARG A 11 8.77 -17.32 -29.43
N SER A 12 8.13 -16.59 -28.50
CA SER A 12 6.78 -16.92 -28.01
C SER A 12 5.78 -16.94 -29.16
N GLN A 13 5.79 -15.90 -30.01
CA GLN A 13 4.92 -15.77 -31.16
C GLN A 13 5.21 -16.82 -32.24
N ILE A 14 6.49 -17.08 -32.53
CA ILE A 14 6.95 -18.08 -33.52
C ILE A 14 6.55 -19.50 -33.08
N SER A 15 6.63 -19.79 -31.79
CA SER A 15 6.32 -21.12 -31.26
C SER A 15 4.82 -21.45 -31.28
N ARG A 16 3.94 -20.47 -31.57
CA ARG A 16 2.48 -20.67 -31.63
C ARG A 16 2.12 -21.60 -32.79
N GLY A 17 1.31 -22.62 -32.51
CA GLY A 17 0.93 -23.65 -33.50
C GLY A 17 1.92 -24.81 -33.61
N VAL A 18 3.03 -24.77 -32.87
CA VAL A 18 3.89 -25.93 -32.61
C VAL A 18 3.53 -26.49 -31.25
N GLN A 19 3.28 -27.80 -31.15
CA GLN A 19 2.93 -28.44 -29.87
C GLN A 19 3.95 -28.06 -28.77
N PRO A 20 3.51 -27.69 -27.56
CA PRO A 20 4.39 -27.23 -26.49
C PRO A 20 5.54 -28.19 -26.13
N GLU A 21 5.34 -29.50 -26.36
CA GLU A 21 6.31 -30.58 -26.08
C GLU A 21 7.43 -30.66 -27.13
N VAL A 22 7.29 -29.97 -28.26
CA VAL A 22 8.27 -30.02 -29.36
C VAL A 22 9.36 -28.99 -29.11
N SER A 23 10.55 -29.47 -28.74
CA SER A 23 11.76 -28.66 -28.52
C SER A 23 12.41 -28.13 -29.82
N ARG A 24 11.80 -28.36 -30.97
CA ARG A 24 12.32 -27.97 -32.29
C ARG A 24 11.66 -26.67 -32.78
N PRO A 25 12.39 -25.82 -33.52
CA PRO A 25 11.80 -24.66 -34.18
C PRO A 25 10.78 -25.10 -35.24
N PRO A 26 9.73 -24.29 -35.52
CA PRO A 26 8.84 -24.52 -36.65
C PRO A 26 9.63 -24.53 -37.97
N THR A 27 9.19 -25.35 -38.92
CA THR A 27 9.82 -25.45 -40.24
C THR A 27 9.68 -24.16 -41.05
N THR A 28 8.61 -23.40 -40.83
CA THR A 28 8.30 -22.17 -41.57
C THR A 28 7.83 -21.08 -40.62
N LEU A 29 8.22 -19.83 -40.88
CA LEU A 29 7.71 -18.66 -40.17
C LEU A 29 6.34 -18.25 -40.72
N SER A 30 5.49 -17.68 -39.86
CA SER A 30 4.24 -17.03 -40.29
C SER A 30 4.54 -15.84 -41.23
N LYS A 31 3.59 -15.50 -42.10
CA LYS A 31 3.69 -14.34 -43.01
C LYS A 31 4.01 -13.04 -42.26
N ASP A 32 3.37 -12.80 -41.13
CA ASP A 32 3.56 -11.60 -40.31
C ASP A 32 5.01 -11.48 -39.81
N VAL A 33 5.54 -12.54 -39.19
CA VAL A 33 6.93 -12.60 -38.72
C VAL A 33 7.92 -12.47 -39.87
N SER A 34 7.68 -13.14 -41.00
CA SER A 34 8.53 -13.05 -42.18
C SER A 34 8.56 -11.62 -42.74
N GLY A 35 7.39 -10.99 -42.88
CA GLY A 35 7.23 -9.61 -43.35
C GLY A 35 7.94 -8.60 -42.45
N PHE A 36 7.76 -8.72 -41.13
CA PHE A 36 8.47 -7.87 -40.16
C PHE A 36 9.99 -8.01 -40.28
N LEU A 37 10.51 -9.24 -40.36
CA LEU A 37 11.95 -9.47 -40.48
C LEU A 37 12.50 -8.96 -41.82
N CYS A 38 11.73 -9.07 -42.91
CA CYS A 38 12.07 -8.48 -44.21
C CYS A 38 12.24 -6.95 -44.10
N ASP A 39 11.27 -6.26 -43.51
CA ASP A 39 11.28 -4.79 -43.39
C ASP A 39 12.41 -4.29 -42.50
N VAL A 40 12.66 -4.97 -41.37
CA VAL A 40 13.73 -4.58 -40.44
C VAL A 40 15.11 -4.79 -41.04
N LEU A 41 15.32 -5.90 -41.76
CA LEU A 41 16.62 -6.25 -42.33
C LEU A 41 16.84 -5.69 -43.74
N GLY A 42 15.82 -5.08 -44.37
CA GLY A 42 15.87 -4.68 -45.78
C GLY A 42 16.10 -5.87 -46.71
N SER A 43 15.51 -7.03 -46.38
CA SER A 43 15.70 -8.29 -47.11
C SER A 43 14.40 -8.73 -47.80
N HIS A 44 14.52 -9.67 -48.74
CA HIS A 44 13.37 -10.32 -49.37
C HIS A 44 13.05 -11.65 -48.67
N GLU A 45 11.83 -12.15 -48.83
CA GLU A 45 11.31 -13.33 -48.14
C GLU A 45 12.23 -14.57 -48.27
N GLN A 46 12.77 -14.84 -49.47
CA GLN A 46 13.72 -15.94 -49.68
C GLN A 46 15.01 -15.81 -48.85
N GLY A 47 15.44 -14.57 -48.57
CA GLY A 47 16.58 -14.29 -47.69
C GLY A 47 16.28 -14.64 -46.24
N ILE A 48 15.10 -14.25 -45.75
CA ILE A 48 14.64 -14.57 -44.39
C ILE A 48 14.45 -16.08 -44.20
N VAL A 49 13.88 -16.78 -45.19
CA VAL A 49 13.73 -18.25 -45.16
C VAL A 49 15.09 -18.93 -45.04
N LYS A 50 16.08 -18.54 -45.86
CA LYS A 50 17.44 -19.10 -45.78
C LYS A 50 18.13 -18.81 -44.44
N LEU A 51 17.90 -17.63 -43.86
CA LEU A 51 18.42 -17.29 -42.53
C LEU A 51 17.76 -18.14 -41.45
N TRP A 52 16.44 -18.31 -41.51
CA TRP A 52 15.68 -19.14 -40.57
C TRP A 52 16.12 -20.61 -40.63
N GLU A 53 16.21 -21.21 -41.82
CA GLU A 53 16.67 -22.59 -42.01
C GLU A 53 18.06 -22.82 -41.41
N LYS A 54 18.97 -21.86 -41.58
CA LYS A 54 20.35 -21.99 -41.09
C LYS A 54 20.50 -21.72 -39.60
N LEU A 55 19.77 -20.74 -39.06
CA LEU A 55 20.00 -20.24 -37.71
C LEU A 55 19.00 -20.77 -36.67
N SER A 56 17.78 -21.14 -37.07
CA SER A 56 16.75 -21.59 -36.12
C SER A 56 17.17 -22.76 -35.24
N PRO A 57 17.94 -23.77 -35.69
CA PRO A 57 18.37 -24.85 -34.80
C PRO A 57 19.26 -24.33 -33.66
N PHE A 58 20.18 -23.40 -33.96
CA PHE A 58 21.09 -22.81 -32.98
C PHE A 58 20.34 -21.91 -32.00
N ILE A 59 19.46 -21.05 -32.50
CA ILE A 59 18.65 -20.13 -31.69
C ILE A 59 17.75 -20.92 -30.71
N TRP A 60 17.19 -22.06 -31.15
CA TRP A 60 16.35 -22.88 -30.28
C TRP A 60 17.15 -23.67 -29.23
N LEU A 61 18.38 -24.08 -29.55
CA LEU A 61 19.29 -24.82 -28.66
C LEU A 61 19.90 -23.97 -27.54
N GLU A 62 20.21 -22.69 -27.79
CA GLU A 62 20.95 -21.81 -26.86
C GLU A 62 20.32 -21.66 -25.46
N ARG A 63 19.02 -21.94 -25.30
CA ARG A 63 18.34 -21.90 -23.99
C ARG A 63 18.50 -23.19 -23.17
N GLY A 64 18.81 -24.32 -23.80
CA GLY A 64 18.99 -25.60 -23.12
C GLY A 64 20.25 -25.70 -22.25
N LEU A 65 21.16 -24.71 -22.35
CA LEU A 65 22.45 -24.69 -21.67
C LEU A 65 22.56 -23.62 -20.56
N GLY A 66 21.50 -22.85 -20.31
CA GLY A 66 21.51 -21.73 -19.36
C GLY A 66 20.67 -21.90 -18.08
N GLU A 67 19.94 -23.00 -17.92
CA GLU A 67 19.05 -23.24 -16.76
C GLU A 67 19.60 -24.34 -15.81
N GLY A 68 20.93 -24.47 -15.75
CA GLY A 68 21.63 -25.51 -14.99
C GLY A 68 22.87 -25.01 -14.26
N HIS A 69 22.78 -23.91 -13.53
CA HIS A 69 23.75 -23.63 -12.46
C HIS A 69 23.05 -23.55 -11.11
N ALA A 70 23.40 -24.53 -10.28
CA ALA A 70 23.15 -24.56 -8.85
C ALA A 70 23.96 -23.44 -8.19
N ASP A 71 23.33 -22.28 -7.98
CA ASP A 71 23.59 -21.41 -6.83
C ASP A 71 22.36 -20.51 -6.65
N GLY A 72 21.79 -20.55 -5.44
CA GLY A 72 20.46 -20.03 -5.14
C GLY A 72 20.36 -18.51 -5.07
N GLY A 73 20.21 -17.86 -6.23
CA GLY A 73 19.80 -16.46 -6.34
C GLY A 73 18.78 -16.28 -7.47
N PRO A 74 17.59 -15.69 -7.23
CA PRO A 74 16.59 -15.51 -8.26
C PRO A 74 16.95 -14.29 -9.13
N GLU A 75 17.79 -14.46 -10.15
CA GLU A 75 17.85 -13.50 -11.27
C GLU A 75 16.59 -13.64 -12.14
N TYR A 76 15.45 -13.22 -11.59
CA TYR A 76 14.29 -12.82 -12.38
C TYR A 76 14.62 -11.51 -13.10
N SER A 77 15.45 -11.59 -14.13
CA SER A 77 15.54 -10.53 -15.12
C SER A 77 14.17 -10.38 -15.76
N SER A 78 13.40 -9.36 -15.36
CA SER A 78 12.07 -9.12 -15.92
C SER A 78 12.18 -9.10 -17.46
N PRO A 79 11.30 -9.83 -18.20
CA PRO A 79 11.31 -9.86 -19.67
C PRO A 79 11.25 -8.47 -20.31
N LEU A 80 10.87 -7.47 -19.49
CA LEU A 80 10.62 -6.11 -19.87
C LEU A 80 11.86 -5.20 -19.81
N GLN A 81 13.01 -5.62 -19.27
CA GLN A 81 14.08 -4.67 -18.92
C GLN A 81 14.98 -4.20 -20.07
N ASN A 82 15.08 -4.93 -21.18
CA ASN A 82 16.00 -4.56 -22.26
C ASN A 82 15.26 -3.89 -23.44
N GLY A 83 15.30 -2.56 -23.54
CA GLY A 83 14.73 -1.77 -24.62
C GLY A 83 15.45 -1.89 -25.98
N ARG A 84 16.50 -2.70 -26.06
CA ARG A 84 17.23 -2.95 -27.32
C ARG A 84 16.27 -3.43 -28.41
N ASN A 85 16.36 -2.81 -29.57
CA ASN A 85 15.52 -3.04 -30.75
C ASN A 85 14.09 -2.49 -30.69
N LEU A 86 13.64 -1.84 -29.60
CA LEU A 86 12.29 -1.26 -29.49
C LEU A 86 11.89 -0.41 -30.70
N HIS A 87 12.80 0.43 -31.19
CA HIS A 87 12.56 1.28 -32.35
C HIS A 87 12.18 0.51 -33.63
N TYR A 88 12.68 -0.72 -33.82
CA TYR A 88 12.31 -1.56 -34.96
C TYR A 88 10.86 -2.03 -34.87
N PHE A 89 10.41 -2.40 -33.67
CA PHE A 89 9.02 -2.82 -33.44
C PHE A 89 8.05 -1.66 -33.61
N LEU A 90 8.38 -0.48 -33.08
CA LEU A 90 7.54 0.70 -33.26
C LEU A 90 7.45 1.13 -34.74
N LYS A 91 8.56 1.02 -35.48
CA LYS A 91 8.62 1.47 -36.89
C LYS A 91 8.07 0.46 -37.89
N TYR A 92 8.27 -0.83 -37.68
CA TYR A 92 7.94 -1.86 -38.66
C TYR A 92 6.99 -2.95 -38.14
N GLY A 93 6.86 -3.10 -36.82
CA GLY A 93 6.08 -4.19 -36.23
C GLY A 93 4.56 -4.00 -36.36
N LEU A 94 4.08 -2.76 -36.21
CA LEU A 94 2.64 -2.47 -36.12
C LEU A 94 1.84 -2.90 -37.35
N GLN A 95 2.38 -2.69 -38.54
CA GLN A 95 1.74 -3.12 -39.79
C GLN A 95 1.66 -4.64 -39.96
N HIS A 96 2.49 -5.39 -39.22
CA HIS A 96 2.52 -6.86 -39.22
C HIS A 96 1.86 -7.45 -37.97
N GLN A 97 1.10 -6.67 -37.20
CA GLN A 97 0.48 -7.12 -35.95
C GLN A 97 1.50 -7.68 -34.93
N ILE A 98 2.72 -7.12 -34.95
CA ILE A 98 3.84 -7.51 -34.09
C ILE A 98 4.20 -6.36 -33.15
N GLY A 99 4.08 -6.63 -31.86
CA GLY A 99 4.44 -5.69 -30.81
C GLY A 99 5.79 -5.98 -30.19
N PHE A 100 6.33 -4.94 -29.55
CA PHE A 100 7.51 -5.12 -28.72
C PHE A 100 7.24 -6.10 -27.57
N TYR A 101 6.00 -6.08 -27.05
CA TYR A 101 5.47 -7.08 -26.15
C TYR A 101 4.22 -7.73 -26.74
N ASP A 102 4.19 -9.06 -26.66
CA ASP A 102 3.08 -9.89 -27.09
C ASP A 102 2.42 -10.47 -25.85
N ILE A 103 1.32 -9.87 -25.41
CA ILE A 103 0.69 -10.16 -24.13
C ILE A 103 -0.28 -11.33 -24.32
N GLY A 104 0.05 -12.49 -23.78
CA GLY A 104 -0.75 -13.71 -23.91
C GLY A 104 -0.93 -14.45 -22.58
N PRO A 105 -1.70 -15.54 -22.57
CA PRO A 105 -1.88 -16.36 -21.38
C PRO A 105 -0.55 -16.95 -20.88
N LEU A 106 -0.47 -17.20 -19.57
CA LEU A 106 0.72 -17.78 -18.92
C LEU A 106 1.03 -19.21 -19.36
N THR A 107 0.03 -19.89 -19.94
CA THR A 107 0.12 -21.27 -20.38
C THR A 107 -0.34 -21.43 -21.82
N ARG A 108 0.19 -22.45 -22.48
CA ARG A 108 -0.25 -22.92 -23.81
C ARG A 108 -1.05 -24.23 -23.75
N VAL A 109 -1.21 -24.80 -22.56
CA VAL A 109 -2.01 -25.99 -22.30
C VAL A 109 -3.08 -25.68 -21.26
N CYS A 110 -4.19 -26.38 -21.32
CA CYS A 110 -5.26 -26.21 -20.33
C CYS A 110 -4.75 -26.54 -18.91
N LEU A 111 -5.10 -25.67 -17.95
CA LEU A 111 -4.72 -25.84 -16.54
C LEU A 111 -5.52 -26.93 -15.82
N ASP A 112 -6.67 -27.35 -16.37
CA ASP A 112 -7.41 -28.49 -15.84
C ASP A 112 -6.61 -29.77 -16.15
N LEU A 113 -6.11 -30.40 -15.09
CA LEU A 113 -5.29 -31.61 -15.13
C LEU A 113 -5.99 -32.79 -15.81
N LEU A 114 -7.33 -32.85 -15.77
CA LEU A 114 -8.11 -33.90 -16.45
C LEU A 114 -8.27 -33.63 -17.95
N CYS A 115 -8.01 -32.39 -18.38
CA CYS A 115 -8.22 -31.90 -19.72
C CYS A 115 -6.90 -31.83 -20.51
N ALA A 116 -5.97 -31.00 -20.02
CA ALA A 116 -4.60 -30.76 -20.52
C ALA A 116 -4.31 -30.74 -22.05
N PRO A 117 -5.21 -30.31 -22.97
CA PRO A 117 -4.85 -30.21 -24.38
C PRO A 117 -4.13 -28.88 -24.65
N GLU A 118 -3.51 -28.76 -25.83
CA GLU A 118 -3.03 -27.46 -26.33
C GLU A 118 -4.20 -26.47 -26.49
N LEU A 119 -3.96 -25.23 -26.10
CA LEU A 119 -4.91 -24.13 -26.26
C LEU A 119 -4.80 -23.56 -27.69
N THR A 120 -5.94 -23.42 -28.36
CA THR A 120 -6.06 -23.03 -29.77
C THR A 120 -6.98 -21.80 -29.92
N GLU A 121 -7.47 -21.50 -31.13
CA GLU A 121 -8.37 -20.36 -31.43
C GLU A 121 -7.99 -19.03 -30.79
N ARG A 122 -6.84 -18.54 -31.24
CA ARG A 122 -6.31 -17.24 -30.85
C ARG A 122 -7.28 -16.13 -31.22
N SER A 123 -7.65 -15.32 -30.22
CA SER A 123 -8.28 -14.01 -30.43
C SER A 123 -7.27 -12.94 -30.05
N GLN A 124 -7.01 -12.01 -30.96
CA GLN A 124 -6.05 -10.92 -30.80
C GLN A 124 -6.74 -9.57 -30.96
N HIS A 125 -6.35 -8.57 -30.16
CA HIS A 125 -6.82 -7.19 -30.30
C HIS A 125 -5.77 -6.17 -29.84
N GLU A 126 -5.87 -4.96 -30.36
CA GLU A 126 -4.99 -3.83 -29.99
C GLU A 126 -5.22 -3.39 -28.55
N VAL A 127 -4.14 -3.06 -27.85
CA VAL A 127 -4.15 -2.56 -26.48
C VAL A 127 -3.01 -1.54 -26.25
N MET A 128 -3.04 -0.90 -25.09
CA MET A 128 -2.00 0.00 -24.61
C MET A 128 -1.28 -0.66 -23.44
N LEU A 129 0.04 -0.59 -23.42
CA LEU A 129 0.85 -1.05 -22.31
C LEU A 129 1.58 0.15 -21.70
N PHE A 130 1.19 0.52 -20.49
CA PHE A 130 1.87 1.53 -19.69
C PHE A 130 3.03 0.89 -18.94
N MET A 131 4.22 1.48 -19.04
CA MET A 131 5.42 0.90 -18.47
C MET A 131 6.23 1.90 -17.68
N SER A 132 6.83 1.45 -16.59
CA SER A 132 7.66 2.29 -15.73
C SER A 132 8.88 2.88 -16.46
N ASN A 133 9.45 2.13 -17.43
CA ASN A 133 10.77 2.45 -18.00
C ASN A 133 10.75 2.88 -19.48
N PHE A 134 9.68 2.62 -20.22
CA PHE A 134 9.61 2.91 -21.67
C PHE A 134 8.47 3.86 -22.04
N GLY A 135 7.72 4.33 -21.05
CA GLY A 135 6.46 5.02 -21.26
C GLY A 135 5.42 4.13 -21.92
N THR A 136 4.43 4.74 -22.57
CA THR A 136 3.31 3.98 -23.15
C THR A 136 3.71 3.36 -24.48
N LEU A 137 3.41 2.07 -24.64
CA LEU A 137 3.66 1.32 -25.87
C LEU A 137 2.35 0.77 -26.46
N PRO A 138 2.16 0.83 -27.79
CA PRO A 138 1.16 0.01 -28.46
C PRO A 138 1.54 -1.48 -28.35
N ALA A 139 0.56 -2.31 -28.02
CA ALA A 139 0.76 -3.75 -27.86
C ALA A 139 -0.46 -4.54 -28.33
N TRP A 140 -0.33 -5.87 -28.39
CA TRP A 140 -1.44 -6.77 -28.68
C TRP A 140 -1.68 -7.67 -27.50
N SER A 141 -2.96 -7.83 -27.18
CA SER A 141 -3.43 -8.81 -26.20
C SER A 141 -4.00 -10.01 -26.92
N ASN A 142 -3.73 -11.20 -26.37
CA ASN A 142 -4.14 -12.47 -26.93
C ASN A 142 -4.86 -13.30 -25.88
N SER A 143 -5.88 -14.01 -26.32
CA SER A 143 -6.49 -15.10 -25.56
C SER A 143 -6.47 -16.39 -26.37
N LEU A 144 -6.45 -17.52 -25.68
CA LEU A 144 -6.49 -18.85 -26.25
C LEU A 144 -7.66 -19.63 -25.68
N TYR A 145 -8.16 -20.61 -26.42
CA TYR A 145 -9.35 -21.38 -26.08
C TYR A 145 -9.02 -22.87 -25.96
N CYS A 146 -9.61 -23.50 -24.95
CA CYS A 146 -9.60 -24.95 -24.81
C CYS A 146 -10.89 -25.52 -25.39
N HIS A 147 -10.83 -26.27 -26.49
CA HIS A 147 -12.02 -26.91 -27.06
C HIS A 147 -12.63 -28.02 -26.20
N ARG A 148 -11.85 -28.59 -25.27
CA ARG A 148 -12.29 -29.74 -24.48
C ARG A 148 -13.09 -29.33 -23.25
N CYS A 149 -12.63 -28.35 -22.48
CA CYS A 149 -13.34 -27.80 -21.32
C CYS A 149 -13.99 -26.43 -21.61
N ALA A 150 -14.01 -26.01 -22.88
CA ALA A 150 -14.63 -24.79 -23.35
C ALA A 150 -14.15 -23.50 -22.64
N THR A 151 -12.93 -23.50 -22.10
CA THR A 151 -12.39 -22.39 -21.29
C THR A 151 -11.54 -21.44 -22.14
N ARG A 152 -11.77 -20.13 -22.01
CA ARG A 152 -10.93 -19.10 -22.62
C ARG A 152 -9.92 -18.56 -21.61
N TYR A 153 -8.65 -18.68 -21.94
CA TYR A 153 -7.52 -18.19 -21.17
C TYR A 153 -7.10 -16.82 -21.69
N HIS A 154 -7.09 -15.82 -20.81
CA HIS A 154 -6.59 -14.47 -21.03
C HIS A 154 -5.22 -14.30 -20.36
N PRO A 155 -4.53 -13.16 -20.53
CA PRO A 155 -3.21 -12.95 -19.95
C PRO A 155 -3.13 -13.03 -18.42
N ASN A 156 -4.17 -12.58 -17.69
CA ASN A 156 -4.16 -12.59 -16.23
C ASN A 156 -5.25 -13.43 -15.57
N TYR A 157 -6.23 -13.90 -16.35
CA TYR A 157 -7.34 -14.69 -15.85
C TYR A 157 -7.83 -15.67 -16.91
N TYR A 158 -8.72 -16.57 -16.53
CA TYR A 158 -9.45 -17.44 -17.46
C TYR A 158 -10.94 -17.44 -17.13
N VAL A 159 -11.74 -17.85 -18.10
CA VAL A 159 -13.21 -17.86 -18.04
C VAL A 159 -13.69 -19.18 -18.62
N HIS A 160 -14.36 -19.98 -17.79
CA HIS A 160 -15.00 -21.21 -18.25
C HIS A 160 -16.26 -20.91 -19.07
N ASP A 161 -16.68 -21.87 -19.91
CA ASP A 161 -17.90 -21.69 -20.69
C ASP A 161 -19.15 -21.54 -19.81
N GLY A 162 -20.01 -20.60 -20.16
CA GLY A 162 -21.17 -20.23 -19.35
C GLY A 162 -20.85 -19.62 -17.97
N ALA A 163 -19.57 -19.42 -17.63
CA ALA A 163 -19.21 -18.83 -16.34
C ALA A 163 -19.57 -17.34 -16.30
N THR A 164 -20.21 -16.94 -15.21
CA THR A 164 -20.44 -15.53 -14.88
C THR A 164 -19.24 -14.91 -14.17
N GLN A 165 -18.21 -15.69 -13.86
CA GLN A 165 -17.02 -15.28 -13.12
C GLN A 165 -15.76 -15.50 -13.95
N ARG A 166 -14.75 -14.65 -13.72
CA ARG A 166 -13.38 -14.81 -14.22
C ARG A 166 -12.47 -15.11 -13.04
N THR A 167 -11.54 -16.04 -13.22
CA THR A 167 -10.60 -16.45 -12.18
C THR A 167 -9.19 -16.03 -12.57
N TYR A 168 -8.55 -15.23 -11.73
CA TYR A 168 -7.18 -14.79 -11.95
C TYR A 168 -6.20 -15.94 -11.69
N TYR A 169 -5.04 -15.92 -12.35
CA TYR A 169 -3.98 -16.87 -12.03
C TYR A 169 -3.40 -16.58 -10.63
N PRO A 170 -2.88 -17.59 -9.92
CA PRO A 170 -2.20 -17.38 -8.64
C PRO A 170 -1.00 -16.45 -8.75
N GLY A 171 -0.78 -15.65 -7.72
CA GLY A 171 0.31 -14.67 -7.63
C GLY A 171 0.07 -13.38 -8.41
N VAL A 172 1.05 -12.48 -8.35
CA VAL A 172 0.99 -11.17 -9.01
C VAL A 172 1.69 -11.23 -10.37
N PRO A 173 1.00 -10.98 -11.49
CA PRO A 173 1.59 -11.06 -12.82
C PRO A 173 2.48 -9.84 -13.12
N TYR A 174 3.58 -10.01 -13.86
CA TYR A 174 4.43 -8.86 -14.27
C TYR A 174 3.72 -7.77 -15.07
N VAL A 175 2.68 -8.16 -15.82
CA VAL A 175 1.88 -7.26 -16.64
C VAL A 175 0.43 -7.43 -16.24
N LEU A 176 -0.16 -6.36 -15.74
CA LEU A 176 -1.49 -6.29 -15.17
C LEU A 176 -2.52 -5.77 -16.17
N GLN A 177 -3.62 -6.48 -16.33
CA GLN A 177 -4.74 -6.13 -17.20
C GLN A 177 -5.71 -5.22 -16.45
N GLY A 178 -5.48 -3.91 -16.50
CA GLY A 178 -6.40 -2.93 -15.92
C GLY A 178 -7.77 -2.93 -16.60
N SER A 179 -7.82 -3.08 -17.93
CA SER A 179 -9.08 -3.22 -18.64
C SER A 179 -8.95 -4.07 -19.93
N LYS A 180 -10.01 -4.09 -20.76
CA LYS A 180 -9.91 -4.71 -22.09
C LYS A 180 -8.96 -3.95 -23.04
N ARG A 181 -8.66 -2.68 -22.74
CA ARG A 181 -7.94 -1.75 -23.62
C ARG A 181 -6.51 -1.47 -23.18
N PHE A 182 -6.19 -1.65 -21.90
CA PHE A 182 -4.88 -1.28 -21.36
C PHE A 182 -4.35 -2.24 -20.31
N TYR A 183 -3.03 -2.22 -20.20
CA TYR A 183 -2.20 -2.99 -19.29
C TYR A 183 -1.15 -2.09 -18.63
N PHE A 184 -0.62 -2.53 -17.50
CA PHE A 184 0.50 -1.90 -16.79
C PHE A 184 1.59 -2.93 -16.55
N ASP A 185 2.85 -2.53 -16.49
CA ASP A 185 3.79 -3.30 -15.68
C ASP A 185 3.52 -3.06 -14.18
N THR A 186 3.79 -4.06 -13.34
CA THR A 186 3.50 -3.94 -11.90
C THR A 186 4.36 -2.93 -11.19
N ASN A 187 5.58 -2.70 -11.66
CA ASN A 187 6.48 -1.67 -11.13
C ASN A 187 5.86 -0.27 -11.24
N LEU A 188 5.09 0.00 -12.31
CA LEU A 188 4.37 1.25 -12.44
C LEU A 188 3.22 1.37 -11.44
N CYS A 189 2.48 0.28 -11.18
CA CYS A 189 1.44 0.26 -10.14
C CYS A 189 2.02 0.50 -8.74
N GLU A 190 3.14 -0.14 -8.43
CA GLU A 190 3.89 0.06 -7.18
C GLU A 190 4.38 1.52 -7.05
N ARG A 191 4.87 2.09 -8.16
CA ARG A 191 5.26 3.51 -8.20
C ARG A 191 4.09 4.44 -7.88
N PHE A 192 2.88 4.16 -8.38
CA PHE A 192 1.69 4.94 -8.02
C PHE A 192 1.41 4.89 -6.52
N GLN A 193 1.45 3.69 -5.93
CA GLN A 193 1.30 3.52 -4.49
C GLN A 193 2.32 4.34 -3.69
N TYR A 194 3.60 4.33 -4.10
CA TYR A 194 4.64 5.11 -3.45
C TYR A 194 4.45 6.62 -3.57
N MET A 195 4.02 7.10 -4.74
CA MET A 195 3.68 8.52 -4.91
C MET A 195 2.48 8.90 -4.04
N MET A 196 1.44 8.06 -3.99
CA MET A 196 0.26 8.32 -3.18
C MET A 196 0.61 8.38 -1.69
N VAL A 197 1.33 7.39 -1.16
CA VAL A 197 1.61 7.29 0.30
C VAL A 197 2.63 8.33 0.79
N CYS A 198 3.64 8.67 -0.03
CA CYS A 198 4.74 9.55 0.38
C CYS A 198 4.48 11.03 0.08
N THR A 199 3.72 11.35 -0.97
CA THR A 199 3.53 12.74 -1.41
C THR A 199 2.07 13.13 -1.59
N TRP A 200 1.12 12.28 -1.19
CA TRP A 200 -0.32 12.52 -1.39
C TRP A 200 -0.64 12.83 -2.85
N ALA A 201 0.09 12.21 -3.79
CA ALA A 201 -0.19 12.39 -5.20
C ALA A 201 -1.57 11.80 -5.52
N SER A 202 -2.48 12.62 -6.07
CA SER A 202 -3.75 12.12 -6.60
C SER A 202 -3.51 11.21 -7.81
N ALA A 203 -4.50 10.39 -8.18
CA ALA A 203 -4.44 9.59 -9.41
C ALA A 203 -4.23 10.47 -10.66
N THR A 204 -4.83 11.66 -10.70
CA THR A 204 -4.60 12.66 -11.75
C THR A 204 -3.14 13.12 -11.77
N ASN A 205 -2.54 13.41 -10.62
CA ASN A 205 -1.14 13.81 -10.54
C ASN A 205 -0.20 12.66 -10.93
N CYS A 206 -0.52 11.42 -10.56
CA CYS A 206 0.23 10.23 -11.00
C CYS A 206 0.22 10.09 -12.53
N ALA A 207 -0.96 10.20 -13.15
CA ALA A 207 -1.10 10.17 -14.60
C ALA A 207 -0.34 11.33 -15.29
N CYS A 208 -0.43 12.53 -14.73
CA CYS A 208 0.27 13.71 -15.25
C CYS A 208 1.80 13.53 -15.20
N VAL A 209 2.35 13.13 -14.05
CA VAL A 209 3.79 12.84 -13.90
C VAL A 209 4.23 11.78 -14.90
N TYR A 210 3.47 10.69 -15.03
CA TYR A 210 3.78 9.63 -15.98
C TYR A 210 3.83 10.14 -17.44
N ASN A 211 2.85 10.95 -17.85
CA ASN A 211 2.80 11.52 -19.20
C ASN A 211 3.93 12.54 -19.45
N LEU A 212 4.32 13.32 -18.43
CA LEU A 212 5.43 14.28 -18.53
C LEU A 212 6.79 13.60 -18.64
N GLU A 213 6.97 12.46 -17.98
CA GLU A 213 8.21 11.68 -18.03
C GLU A 213 8.35 10.87 -19.32
N SER A 214 7.23 10.49 -19.92
CA SER A 214 7.18 9.66 -21.11
C SER A 214 7.18 10.54 -22.37
N PRO A 215 8.18 10.45 -23.26
CA PRO A 215 8.11 11.09 -24.56
C PRO A 215 6.89 10.58 -25.33
N SER A 216 6.19 11.46 -26.06
CA SER A 216 5.01 11.06 -26.83
C SER A 216 5.35 9.95 -27.83
N THR A 217 5.02 8.69 -27.48
CA THR A 217 5.16 7.53 -28.38
C THR A 217 4.32 7.72 -29.63
N ALA A 218 3.19 8.43 -29.53
CA ALA A 218 2.31 8.72 -30.66
C ALA A 218 3.04 9.41 -31.82
N SER A 219 3.96 10.33 -31.51
CA SER A 219 4.78 11.02 -32.53
C SER A 219 5.73 10.10 -33.31
N ARG A 220 6.00 8.89 -32.80
CA ARG A 220 6.93 7.91 -33.38
C ARG A 220 6.23 6.81 -34.15
N LEU A 221 4.88 6.74 -34.11
CA LEU A 221 4.14 5.67 -34.75
C LEU A 221 3.98 5.94 -36.25
N PRO A 222 4.30 4.97 -37.12
CA PRO A 222 4.15 5.09 -38.57
C PRO A 222 2.68 4.96 -39.02
N VAL A 223 1.83 4.40 -38.15
CA VAL A 223 0.41 4.12 -38.41
C VAL A 223 -0.44 4.66 -37.25
N PRO A 224 -1.68 5.11 -37.51
CA PRO A 224 -2.62 5.46 -36.45
C PRO A 224 -2.88 4.26 -35.53
N TRP A 225 -2.98 4.51 -34.23
CA TRP A 225 -3.35 3.50 -33.24
C TRP A 225 -4.76 3.77 -32.73
N SER A 226 -5.56 2.73 -32.46
CA SER A 226 -6.98 2.89 -32.10
C SER A 226 -7.23 3.57 -30.75
N TYR A 227 -6.20 3.72 -29.91
CA TYR A 227 -6.32 4.23 -28.55
C TYR A 227 -5.30 5.33 -28.25
N SER A 228 -5.68 6.25 -27.36
CA SER A 228 -4.81 7.33 -26.88
C SER A 228 -3.67 6.77 -26.03
N LEU A 229 -2.42 7.04 -26.38
CA LEU A 229 -1.25 6.58 -25.61
C LEU A 229 -0.99 7.42 -24.35
N GLU A 230 -1.88 8.35 -24.01
CA GLU A 230 -1.82 9.15 -22.79
C GLU A 230 -2.52 8.41 -21.64
N MET A 231 -1.92 8.47 -20.47
CA MET A 231 -2.52 7.96 -19.25
C MET A 231 -3.52 8.96 -18.67
N ASP A 232 -4.68 8.46 -18.25
CA ASP A 232 -5.66 9.24 -17.49
C ASP A 232 -5.77 8.76 -16.04
N CYS A 233 -6.58 9.46 -15.24
CA CYS A 233 -6.78 9.12 -13.83
C CYS A 233 -7.54 7.79 -13.63
N GLU A 234 -8.40 7.37 -14.57
CA GLU A 234 -9.11 6.09 -14.48
C GLU A 234 -8.14 4.92 -14.64
N ASN A 235 -7.16 5.06 -15.54
CA ASN A 235 -6.08 4.08 -15.71
C ASN A 235 -5.35 3.85 -14.38
N VAL A 236 -4.95 4.93 -13.71
CA VAL A 236 -4.24 4.84 -12.41
C VAL A 236 -5.10 4.15 -11.37
N TRP A 237 -6.39 4.50 -11.25
CA TRP A 237 -7.29 3.85 -10.29
C TRP A 237 -7.50 2.37 -10.59
N ASP A 238 -7.76 2.00 -11.85
CA ASP A 238 -7.94 0.60 -12.25
C ASP A 238 -6.68 -0.23 -11.99
N GLY A 239 -5.51 0.35 -12.23
CA GLY A 239 -4.21 -0.24 -11.89
C GLY A 239 -4.03 -0.41 -10.38
N PHE A 240 -4.22 0.66 -9.61
CA PHE A 240 -4.06 0.67 -8.14
C PHE A 240 -4.95 -0.38 -7.46
N PHE A 241 -6.27 -0.34 -7.68
CA PHE A 241 -7.20 -1.22 -6.98
C PHE A 241 -6.99 -2.69 -7.34
N LEU A 242 -6.79 -3.00 -8.63
CA LEU A 242 -6.57 -4.38 -9.05
C LEU A 242 -5.23 -4.91 -8.55
N TYR A 243 -4.17 -4.10 -8.60
CA TYR A 243 -2.84 -4.47 -8.12
C TYR A 243 -2.86 -4.75 -6.60
N SER A 244 -3.42 -3.84 -5.81
CA SER A 244 -3.57 -4.01 -4.36
C SER A 244 -4.37 -5.26 -3.99
N LEU A 245 -5.45 -5.57 -4.72
CA LEU A 245 -6.24 -6.79 -4.48
C LEU A 245 -5.47 -8.06 -4.82
N LEU A 246 -4.63 -8.04 -5.86
CA LEU A 246 -3.79 -9.20 -6.21
C LEU A 246 -2.69 -9.41 -5.18
N LEU A 247 -2.09 -8.34 -4.65
CA LEU A 247 -1.16 -8.43 -3.52
C LEU A 247 -1.83 -9.02 -2.28
N ASP A 248 -3.02 -8.52 -1.94
CA ASP A 248 -3.80 -9.04 -0.81
C ASP A 248 -4.14 -10.53 -0.99
N CYS A 249 -4.52 -10.95 -2.20
CA CYS A 249 -4.78 -12.37 -2.48
C CYS A 249 -3.49 -13.22 -2.35
N ASP A 250 -2.36 -12.72 -2.83
CA ASP A 250 -1.06 -13.42 -2.76
C ASP A 250 -0.58 -13.57 -1.31
N ASP A 251 -0.68 -12.50 -0.51
CA ASP A 251 -0.37 -12.47 0.92
C ASP A 251 -1.17 -13.52 1.71
N HIS A 252 -2.44 -13.72 1.34
CA HIS A 252 -3.34 -14.69 1.98
C HIS A 252 -3.41 -16.05 1.27
N HIS A 253 -2.61 -16.27 0.23
CA HIS A 253 -2.63 -17.49 -0.60
C HIS A 253 -4.02 -17.85 -1.14
N THR A 254 -4.81 -16.84 -1.51
CA THR A 254 -6.13 -16.99 -2.13
C THR A 254 -6.08 -16.62 -3.62
N THR A 255 -7.19 -16.80 -4.32
CA THR A 255 -7.30 -16.48 -5.75
C THR A 255 -8.40 -15.47 -5.99
N LEU A 256 -8.08 -14.41 -6.72
CA LEU A 256 -9.04 -13.38 -7.09
C LEU A 256 -10.05 -13.92 -8.12
N SER A 257 -11.33 -13.82 -7.80
CA SER A 257 -12.45 -14.11 -8.72
C SER A 257 -13.35 -12.89 -8.84
N LEU A 258 -13.66 -12.48 -10.06
CA LEU A 258 -14.49 -11.29 -10.34
C LEU A 258 -15.63 -11.62 -11.30
N ASP A 259 -16.71 -10.84 -11.26
CA ASP A 259 -17.77 -10.93 -12.26
C ASP A 259 -17.19 -10.68 -13.68
N HIS A 260 -17.39 -11.64 -14.58
CA HIS A 260 -16.95 -11.53 -15.95
C HIS A 260 -17.74 -10.44 -16.70
N ASN A 261 -19.03 -10.32 -16.44
CA ASN A 261 -19.96 -9.50 -17.21
C ASN A 261 -20.16 -8.09 -16.64
N GLY A 262 -19.46 -7.74 -15.55
CA GLY A 262 -19.55 -6.40 -14.97
C GLY A 262 -19.26 -5.29 -16.01
N PRO A 263 -19.99 -4.16 -16.00
CA PRO A 263 -19.94 -3.16 -17.05
C PRO A 263 -18.65 -2.33 -17.06
N SER A 264 -18.02 -2.14 -15.91
CA SER A 264 -16.74 -1.44 -15.75
C SER A 264 -15.84 -2.17 -14.76
N GLN A 265 -14.55 -1.85 -14.79
CA GLN A 265 -13.61 -2.43 -13.82
C GLN A 265 -13.97 -2.05 -12.39
N ALA A 266 -14.38 -0.80 -12.18
CA ALA A 266 -14.89 -0.32 -10.90
C ALA A 266 -16.00 -1.19 -10.32
N ILE A 267 -17.00 -1.54 -11.13
CA ILE A 267 -18.12 -2.38 -10.68
C ILE A 267 -17.67 -3.82 -10.42
N ARG A 268 -16.75 -4.36 -11.23
CA ARG A 268 -16.22 -5.72 -11.02
C ARG A 268 -15.50 -5.87 -9.69
N LEU A 269 -14.73 -4.85 -9.29
CA LEU A 269 -13.94 -4.89 -8.07
C LEU A 269 -14.76 -4.62 -6.80
N SER A 270 -15.90 -3.91 -6.91
CA SER A 270 -16.65 -3.39 -5.76
C SER A 270 -16.99 -4.46 -4.70
N GLN A 271 -17.49 -5.63 -5.11
CA GLN A 271 -17.84 -6.70 -4.16
C GLN A 271 -16.63 -7.27 -3.41
N VAL A 272 -15.49 -7.44 -4.11
CA VAL A 272 -14.28 -7.97 -3.48
C VAL A 272 -13.62 -6.91 -2.60
N ILE A 273 -13.68 -5.64 -3.00
CA ILE A 273 -13.24 -4.51 -2.16
C ILE A 273 -14.05 -4.46 -0.87
N GLU A 274 -15.38 -4.58 -0.94
CA GLU A 274 -16.25 -4.60 0.24
C GLU A 274 -15.93 -5.79 1.16
N ALA A 275 -15.69 -6.98 0.59
CA ALA A 275 -15.29 -8.16 1.36
C ALA A 275 -13.94 -7.96 2.05
N ARG A 276 -12.94 -7.42 1.35
CA ARG A 276 -11.61 -7.11 1.91
C ARG A 276 -11.73 -6.07 3.03
N ASN A 277 -12.48 -4.99 2.82
CA ASN A 277 -12.70 -3.97 3.86
C ASN A 277 -13.34 -4.55 5.12
N ALA A 278 -14.29 -5.49 4.99
CA ALA A 278 -14.93 -6.12 6.13
C ALA A 278 -13.94 -6.94 6.96
N VAL A 279 -12.97 -7.61 6.32
CA VAL A 279 -11.92 -8.38 7.00
C VAL A 279 -10.97 -7.47 7.78
N MET A 280 -10.74 -6.25 7.31
CA MET A 280 -9.79 -5.30 7.92
C MET A 280 -10.31 -4.61 9.19
N VAL A 281 -11.61 -4.69 9.46
CA VAL A 281 -12.22 -4.06 10.65
C VAL A 281 -11.69 -4.74 11.93
N GLY A 282 -11.30 -3.93 12.91
CA GLY A 282 -10.80 -4.40 14.19
C GLY A 282 -9.40 -5.02 14.05
N PRO A 283 -9.19 -6.30 14.42
CA PRO A 283 -7.86 -6.92 14.45
C PRO A 283 -7.32 -7.35 13.08
N GLY A 284 -8.06 -7.14 11.99
CA GLY A 284 -7.70 -7.62 10.65
C GLY A 284 -6.59 -6.85 9.94
N GLN A 285 -6.29 -5.63 10.38
CA GLN A 285 -5.25 -4.81 9.74
C GLN A 285 -3.84 -5.38 10.00
N PRO A 286 -2.96 -5.43 8.98
CA PRO A 286 -1.55 -5.72 9.20
C PRO A 286 -0.92 -4.78 10.25
N HIS A 287 -0.09 -5.35 11.12
CA HIS A 287 0.53 -4.65 12.25
C HIS A 287 -0.43 -4.14 13.33
N TRP A 288 -1.69 -4.60 13.37
CA TRP A 288 -2.61 -4.33 14.47
C TRP A 288 -2.06 -4.72 15.85
N ASN A 289 -1.40 -5.87 15.92
CA ASN A 289 -0.75 -6.46 17.10
C ASN A 289 0.74 -6.07 17.22
N HIS A 290 1.13 -4.92 16.67
CA HIS A 290 2.51 -4.47 16.67
C HIS A 290 3.03 -4.21 18.09
N ALA A 291 4.22 -4.73 18.38
CA ALA A 291 4.95 -4.51 19.62
C ALA A 291 6.43 -4.21 19.37
N TYR A 292 6.98 -3.37 20.23
CA TYR A 292 8.38 -2.97 20.26
C TYR A 292 8.70 -2.31 21.61
N ASP A 293 9.96 -2.31 22.06
CA ASP A 293 10.41 -1.82 23.39
C ASP A 293 10.00 -0.38 23.76
N LEU A 294 9.72 0.48 22.77
CA LEU A 294 9.19 1.84 23.03
C LEU A 294 7.65 1.90 23.08
N CYS A 295 7.01 0.85 22.55
CA CYS A 295 5.55 0.72 22.41
C CYS A 295 4.97 -0.23 23.49
N CYS A 296 5.81 -1.06 24.10
CA CYS A 296 5.47 -1.98 25.17
C CYS A 296 6.58 -2.02 26.23
N GLU A 297 6.21 -2.02 27.51
CA GLU A 297 7.12 -2.35 28.59
C GLU A 297 6.91 -3.82 28.96
N LEU A 298 7.96 -4.64 28.85
CA LEU A 298 7.94 -6.00 29.38
C LEU A 298 8.01 -5.92 30.91
N ARG A 299 6.88 -6.11 31.58
CA ARG A 299 6.83 -6.23 33.04
C ARG A 299 7.03 -7.69 33.45
N THR A 300 8.08 -7.95 34.20
CA THR A 300 8.31 -9.25 34.80
C THR A 300 7.22 -9.52 35.84
N LEU A 301 6.45 -10.60 35.67
CA LEU A 301 5.60 -11.11 36.74
C LEU A 301 6.49 -11.66 37.88
N PRO A 302 6.02 -11.67 39.15
CA PRO A 302 6.82 -12.01 40.33
C PRO A 302 7.46 -13.41 40.34
N ASN A 303 7.18 -14.24 39.33
CA ASN A 303 7.79 -15.54 39.08
C ASN A 303 9.05 -15.49 38.18
N GLY A 304 9.57 -14.31 37.84
CA GLY A 304 11.01 -14.11 37.68
C GLY A 304 11.68 -14.72 36.45
N GLU A 305 11.05 -14.70 35.28
CA GLU A 305 11.76 -14.91 34.02
C GLU A 305 11.39 -13.81 33.00
N SER A 306 12.27 -12.81 32.85
CA SER A 306 12.81 -12.38 31.56
C SER A 306 13.80 -11.22 31.76
N SER A 307 15.06 -11.47 31.44
CA SER A 307 16.14 -10.51 31.40
C SER A 307 16.28 -9.92 29.98
N THR A 308 16.71 -8.66 29.88
CA THR A 308 17.01 -7.97 28.60
C THR A 308 18.14 -8.64 27.79
N TYR A 309 18.83 -9.59 28.41
CA TYR A 309 19.85 -10.47 27.86
C TYR A 309 19.57 -11.87 28.40
N CYS A 310 19.67 -12.94 27.62
CA CYS A 310 19.56 -14.31 28.17
C CYS A 310 20.56 -14.54 29.31
N ASP A 311 20.38 -15.57 30.15
CA ASP A 311 21.23 -15.81 31.34
C ASP A 311 22.74 -15.79 31.04
N ASN A 312 23.12 -16.30 29.87
CA ASN A 312 24.50 -16.30 29.36
C ASN A 312 25.08 -14.89 29.07
N HIS A 313 24.24 -13.87 28.93
CA HIS A 313 24.62 -12.50 28.56
C HIS A 313 24.12 -11.44 29.56
N SER A 314 23.59 -11.84 30.72
CA SER A 314 23.13 -10.96 31.81
C SER A 314 24.17 -9.90 32.21
N GLY A 315 25.46 -10.23 32.13
CA GLY A 315 26.58 -9.31 32.39
C GLY A 315 26.71 -8.13 31.42
N LEU A 316 26.06 -8.15 30.25
CA LEU A 316 26.09 -7.04 29.29
C LEU A 316 25.26 -5.83 29.75
N SER A 317 24.27 -6.03 30.61
CA SER A 317 23.48 -4.93 31.21
C SER A 317 24.33 -3.99 32.07
N SER A 318 25.46 -4.48 32.57
CA SER A 318 26.39 -3.73 33.41
C SER A 318 27.45 -2.96 32.61
N LYS A 319 27.57 -3.19 31.29
CA LYS A 319 28.61 -2.58 30.44
C LYS A 319 28.09 -1.36 29.69
N CYS A 320 28.97 -0.37 29.51
CA CYS A 320 28.69 0.82 28.71
C CYS A 320 28.22 0.44 27.30
N VAL A 321 27.13 1.05 26.84
CA VAL A 321 26.52 0.76 25.52
C VAL A 321 27.42 1.12 24.32
N VAL A 322 28.50 1.88 24.54
CA VAL A 322 29.47 2.22 23.48
C VAL A 322 30.32 0.99 23.16
N VAL A 323 30.26 0.56 21.89
CA VAL A 323 30.99 -0.60 21.34
C VAL A 323 32.49 -0.48 21.66
N GLU A 324 33.11 -1.58 22.12
CA GLU A 324 34.51 -1.66 22.58
C GLU A 324 34.86 -0.88 23.86
N CYS A 325 33.89 -0.27 24.55
CA CYS A 325 34.13 0.31 25.87
C CYS A 325 34.17 -0.78 26.96
N PRO A 326 35.27 -0.94 27.72
CA PRO A 326 35.37 -1.94 28.77
C PRO A 326 34.71 -1.51 30.09
N ASN A 327 34.23 -0.26 30.19
CA ASN A 327 33.77 0.33 31.43
C ASN A 327 32.32 -0.05 31.76
N PHE A 328 32.00 -0.06 33.05
CA PHE A 328 30.64 -0.30 33.54
C PHE A 328 29.76 0.95 33.42
N VAL A 329 28.45 0.74 33.32
CA VAL A 329 27.44 1.82 33.34
C VAL A 329 27.42 2.51 34.70
N GLU A 330 27.16 3.81 34.70
CA GLU A 330 26.86 4.56 35.93
C GLU A 330 25.38 4.39 36.30
N SER A 331 25.05 4.36 37.60
CA SER A 331 23.66 4.25 38.05
C SER A 331 22.80 5.36 37.43
N GLY A 332 21.66 5.00 36.85
CA GLY A 332 20.74 5.92 36.16
C GLY A 332 21.16 6.29 34.73
N HIS A 333 22.16 5.62 34.15
CA HIS A 333 22.59 5.90 32.78
C HIS A 333 22.94 4.62 32.00
N GLN A 334 22.89 4.70 30.67
CA GLN A 334 23.27 3.61 29.75
C GLN A 334 24.75 3.67 29.33
N THR A 335 25.45 4.77 29.62
CA THR A 335 26.89 4.94 29.37
C THR A 335 27.71 5.10 30.65
N CYS A 336 29.02 4.83 30.57
CA CYS A 336 29.97 5.07 31.65
C CYS A 336 30.22 6.58 31.88
N THR A 337 31.05 6.91 32.87
CA THR A 337 31.40 8.30 33.26
C THR A 337 32.24 9.07 32.23
N ALA A 338 32.58 8.46 31.09
CA ALA A 338 33.37 9.11 30.06
C ALA A 338 32.54 10.22 29.38
N ALA A 339 33.07 11.44 29.37
CA ALA A 339 32.35 12.63 28.89
C ALA A 339 31.87 12.48 27.43
N GLU A 340 32.63 11.81 26.57
CA GLU A 340 32.26 11.55 25.17
C GLU A 340 31.10 10.55 25.04
N HIS A 341 31.07 9.51 25.87
CA HIS A 341 29.99 8.52 25.88
C HIS A 341 28.71 9.13 26.48
N ARG A 342 28.86 9.92 27.56
CA ARG A 342 27.76 10.69 28.14
C ARG A 342 27.21 11.70 27.14
N ALA A 343 28.06 12.32 26.32
CA ALA A 343 27.62 13.25 25.27
C ALA A 343 26.79 12.55 24.18
N LEU A 344 27.12 11.30 23.81
CA LEU A 344 26.32 10.50 22.87
C LEU A 344 24.92 10.20 23.43
N GLU A 345 24.83 9.78 24.69
CA GLU A 345 23.56 9.55 25.38
C GLU A 345 22.74 10.84 25.51
N LEU A 346 23.38 11.96 25.85
CA LEU A 346 22.74 13.28 25.92
C LEU A 346 22.30 13.79 24.55
N GLN A 347 23.04 13.51 23.47
CA GLN A 347 22.66 13.87 22.11
C GLN A 347 21.47 13.04 21.62
N HIS A 348 21.44 11.74 21.94
CA HIS A 348 20.29 10.87 21.73
C HIS A 348 19.04 11.41 22.44
N ASN A 349 19.18 11.80 23.72
CA ASN A 349 18.10 12.39 24.50
C ASN A 349 17.63 13.76 23.95
N LYS A 350 18.55 14.58 23.41
CA LYS A 350 18.21 15.85 22.73
C LYS A 350 17.49 15.67 21.39
N GLN A 351 17.78 14.61 20.63
CA GLN A 351 17.06 14.28 19.39
C GLN A 351 15.58 13.97 19.67
N ASN A 352 15.27 13.32 20.80
CA ASN A 352 13.89 13.11 21.26
C ASN A 352 13.17 14.45 21.57
N HIS A 353 13.90 15.47 22.05
CA HIS A 353 13.38 16.82 22.23
C HIS A 353 13.19 17.61 20.91
N ALA A 354 13.99 17.34 19.87
CA ALA A 354 13.89 18.03 18.57
C ALA A 354 12.60 17.67 17.79
N MET A 355 11.99 16.52 18.06
CA MET A 355 10.66 16.14 17.55
C MET A 355 9.58 17.16 17.92
N PHE A 356 9.70 17.81 19.09
CA PHE A 356 8.78 18.87 19.54
C PHE A 356 8.90 20.15 18.69
N GLN A 357 10.08 20.46 18.15
CA GLN A 357 10.28 21.60 17.25
C GLN A 357 9.76 21.33 15.83
N LEU A 358 9.74 20.05 15.41
CA LEU A 358 9.17 19.61 14.14
C LEU A 358 7.64 19.81 14.12
N GLN A 359 6.95 19.57 15.25
CA GLN A 359 5.51 19.83 15.42
C GLN A 359 5.13 21.29 15.13
N GLN A 360 5.93 22.24 15.63
CA GLN A 360 5.69 23.67 15.41
C GLN A 360 5.88 24.09 13.94
N ARG A 361 6.75 23.39 13.20
CA ARG A 361 6.96 23.59 11.75
C ARG A 361 5.85 22.96 10.91
N LEU A 362 5.37 21.76 11.28
CA LEU A 362 4.26 21.08 10.60
C LEU A 362 2.93 21.84 10.76
N LYS A 363 2.68 22.46 11.92
CA LYS A 363 1.53 23.37 12.11
C LYS A 363 1.56 24.58 11.17
N ARG A 364 2.74 25.09 10.80
CA ARG A 364 2.88 26.19 9.82
C ARG A 364 2.69 25.70 8.38
N LEU A 365 3.10 24.47 8.06
CA LEU A 365 2.88 23.86 6.74
C LEU A 365 1.40 23.56 6.47
N LYS A 366 0.63 23.17 7.50
CA LYS A 366 -0.84 23.06 7.44
C LYS A 366 -1.56 24.37 7.10
N ILE A 367 -0.93 25.52 7.26
CA ILE A 367 -1.51 26.82 6.87
C ILE A 367 -1.14 27.14 5.41
N ALA A 368 0.11 26.87 5.02
CA ALA A 368 0.59 27.16 3.67
C ALA A 368 -0.01 26.25 2.58
N GLN A 369 -0.20 24.96 2.83
CA GLN A 369 -0.74 24.03 1.81
C GLN A 369 -2.22 24.28 1.49
N THR A 370 -3.00 24.77 2.45
CA THR A 370 -4.43 25.06 2.28
C THR A 370 -4.66 26.33 1.46
N GLU A 371 -3.75 27.31 1.55
CA GLU A 371 -3.86 28.58 0.81
C GLU A 371 -3.33 28.47 -0.64
N ASP A 372 -2.31 27.66 -0.91
CA ASP A 372 -1.64 27.63 -2.23
C ASP A 372 -2.37 26.75 -3.26
N LEU A 373 -3.21 25.80 -2.82
CA LEU A 373 -4.02 24.93 -3.70
C LEU A 373 -5.34 25.56 -4.17
N LEU A 374 -5.66 26.78 -3.72
CA LEU A 374 -6.94 27.47 -4.00
C LEU A 374 -6.82 28.64 -5.00
N ARG A 375 -5.69 28.78 -5.72
CA ARG A 375 -5.53 29.81 -6.76
C ARG A 375 -5.73 29.23 -8.15
N THR A 376 -6.87 29.55 -8.78
CA THR A 376 -7.09 29.39 -10.23
C THR A 376 -6.66 30.66 -10.97
N GLU A 377 -6.16 30.51 -12.20
CA GLU A 377 -5.63 31.60 -13.05
C GLU A 377 -6.68 32.62 -13.51
N ASP A 378 -7.97 32.27 -13.45
CA ASP A 378 -9.05 33.23 -13.60
C ASP A 378 -9.46 33.70 -12.21
N GLY A 379 -9.16 34.98 -11.90
CA GLY A 379 -9.40 35.64 -10.61
C GLY A 379 -10.87 35.79 -10.17
N GLY A 380 -11.69 34.76 -10.34
CA GLY A 380 -13.01 34.62 -9.75
C GLY A 380 -12.92 33.91 -8.41
N SER A 381 -13.31 34.58 -7.32
CA SER A 381 -13.48 33.93 -6.02
C SER A 381 -14.61 32.90 -6.13
N ILE A 382 -14.30 31.62 -5.96
CA ILE A 382 -15.31 30.66 -5.50
C ILE A 382 -15.77 31.19 -4.14
N ALA A 383 -17.07 31.46 -4.01
CA ALA A 383 -17.68 32.10 -2.86
C ALA A 383 -17.10 31.54 -1.56
N ALA A 384 -16.38 32.41 -0.84
CA ALA A 384 -15.72 32.16 0.44
C ALA A 384 -16.71 32.04 1.61
N ASP A 385 -17.97 31.64 1.36
CA ASP A 385 -19.05 31.65 2.35
C ASP A 385 -19.45 30.26 2.87
N GLU A 386 -18.81 29.18 2.44
CA GLU A 386 -19.07 27.83 3.00
C GLU A 386 -17.82 27.07 3.48
N LEU A 387 -16.62 27.66 3.37
CA LEU A 387 -15.42 27.15 4.06
C LEU A 387 -15.37 27.54 5.55
N ALA A 388 -16.28 28.38 6.03
CA ALA A 388 -16.36 28.80 7.43
C ALA A 388 -17.08 27.79 8.36
N SER A 389 -17.40 26.59 7.90
CA SER A 389 -18.01 25.55 8.75
C SER A 389 -17.14 24.30 8.99
N GLN A 390 -15.95 24.23 8.41
CA GLN A 390 -15.01 23.11 8.62
C GLN A 390 -13.56 23.60 8.79
N SER A 391 -13.36 24.59 9.66
CA SER A 391 -12.10 24.85 10.36
C SER A 391 -12.32 25.93 11.43
N THR A 392 -12.98 25.55 12.53
CA THR A 392 -12.84 26.24 13.81
C THR A 392 -12.56 25.21 14.90
N ASP A 393 -11.42 24.53 14.80
CA ASP A 393 -10.71 24.11 16.01
C ASP A 393 -9.93 25.32 16.53
N GLY A 394 -10.70 26.19 17.16
CA GLY A 394 -10.25 27.42 17.78
C GLY A 394 -11.48 28.08 18.38
N ILE A 395 -11.62 27.95 19.70
CA ILE A 395 -12.73 28.44 20.54
C ILE A 395 -13.88 27.43 20.68
N ASN A 396 -13.62 26.33 21.39
CA ASN A 396 -14.63 25.78 22.29
C ASN A 396 -14.47 26.55 23.62
N ASP A 397 -14.98 27.78 23.64
CA ASP A 397 -15.16 28.54 24.88
C ASP A 397 -16.33 27.90 25.63
N GLN A 398 -16.00 27.30 26.77
CA GLN A 398 -16.87 27.08 27.91
C GLN A 398 -18.11 26.17 27.77
N CYS A 399 -18.08 25.12 28.60
CA CYS A 399 -19.17 24.86 29.53
C CYS A 399 -19.43 26.13 30.38
N SER A 400 -20.31 27.00 29.90
CA SER A 400 -21.05 27.98 30.69
C SER A 400 -22.52 27.90 30.26
N GLY A 401 -23.42 27.92 31.25
CA GLY A 401 -24.82 27.49 31.12
C GLY A 401 -25.55 28.06 29.91
N LYS A 402 -26.25 27.19 29.18
CA LYS A 402 -27.22 27.62 28.16
C LYS A 402 -28.40 28.31 28.86
N PRO A 403 -28.91 29.44 28.34
CA PRO A 403 -30.23 29.95 28.73
C PRO A 403 -31.33 28.96 28.33
N ASP A 404 -32.40 28.87 29.12
CA ASP A 404 -33.54 27.95 28.92
C ASP A 404 -34.33 28.17 27.61
N ASP A 405 -34.08 29.26 26.88
CA ASP A 405 -34.71 29.52 25.59
C ASP A 405 -33.78 29.13 24.42
N GLY A 406 -34.10 28.00 23.80
CA GLY A 406 -33.28 27.37 22.76
C GLY A 406 -33.20 28.22 21.49
N ASN A 407 -31.98 28.62 21.12
CA ASN A 407 -31.67 29.12 19.79
C ASN A 407 -31.80 27.98 18.76
N ARG A 408 -33.00 27.77 18.22
CA ARG A 408 -33.22 26.89 17.06
C ARG A 408 -32.62 27.55 15.82
N LYS A 409 -31.34 27.26 15.55
CA LYS A 409 -30.78 27.47 14.20
C LYS A 409 -31.41 26.43 13.27
N PHE A 410 -32.14 26.90 12.27
CA PHE A 410 -32.62 26.04 11.20
C PHE A 410 -31.42 25.63 10.34
N HIS A 411 -31.05 24.35 10.39
CA HIS A 411 -30.11 23.76 9.45
C HIS A 411 -30.93 23.14 8.31
N ALA A 412 -30.77 23.67 7.09
CA ALA A 412 -31.29 23.04 5.89
C ALA A 412 -30.18 22.15 5.30
N GLU A 413 -30.50 20.88 5.05
CA GLU A 413 -29.54 19.85 4.64
C GLU A 413 -29.79 19.51 3.17
N PHE A 414 -29.05 20.16 2.27
CA PHE A 414 -29.15 19.95 0.81
C PHE A 414 -28.09 18.97 0.26
N GLY A 415 -27.24 18.39 1.14
CA GLY A 415 -26.16 17.46 0.79
C GLY A 415 -26.12 16.23 1.70
N ARG A 416 -25.22 15.29 1.43
CA ARG A 416 -25.04 14.07 2.27
C ARG A 416 -24.44 14.43 3.63
N ARG A 417 -24.88 13.76 4.71
CA ARG A 417 -24.22 13.80 6.02
C ARG A 417 -22.74 13.43 5.86
N ARG A 418 -21.86 14.33 6.30
CA ARG A 418 -20.40 14.15 6.20
C ARG A 418 -19.87 13.33 7.37
N THR A 419 -18.74 12.67 7.16
CA THR A 419 -17.89 12.15 8.24
C THR A 419 -17.51 13.31 9.16
N HIS A 420 -17.52 13.10 10.47
CA HIS A 420 -17.04 14.10 11.42
C HIS A 420 -15.52 14.08 11.44
N ASN A 421 -14.95 12.91 11.71
CA ASN A 421 -13.51 12.66 11.70
C ASN A 421 -13.22 11.18 11.42
N GLU A 422 -11.98 10.93 11.00
CA GLU A 422 -11.35 9.63 11.02
C GLU A 422 -10.52 9.51 12.29
N GLU A 423 -10.90 8.58 13.16
CA GLU A 423 -10.23 8.33 14.43
C GLU A 423 -9.15 7.26 14.22
N LEU A 424 -7.90 7.55 14.59
CA LEU A 424 -6.78 6.62 14.47
C LEU A 424 -6.32 6.16 15.85
N CYS A 425 -6.03 4.86 15.98
CA CYS A 425 -5.25 4.34 17.11
C CYS A 425 -3.81 4.10 16.65
N VAL A 426 -2.85 4.73 17.31
CA VAL A 426 -1.46 4.76 16.87
C VAL A 426 -0.56 4.34 18.04
N ALA A 427 0.30 3.35 17.81
CA ALA A 427 1.36 3.00 18.75
C ALA A 427 2.34 4.16 18.93
N THR A 428 3.03 4.22 20.06
CA THR A 428 3.95 5.34 20.40
C THR A 428 5.14 5.47 19.44
N CYS A 429 5.40 4.44 18.64
CA CYS A 429 6.38 4.36 17.54
C CYS A 429 5.85 4.92 16.21
N GLY A 430 4.57 5.28 16.13
CA GLY A 430 3.92 5.83 14.94
C GLY A 430 3.25 4.78 14.03
N VAL A 431 3.34 3.48 14.36
CA VAL A 431 2.60 2.41 13.67
C VAL A 431 1.12 2.57 13.98
N ILE A 432 0.28 2.59 12.94
CA ILE A 432 -1.17 2.68 13.07
C ILE A 432 -1.70 1.29 13.34
N LEU A 433 -2.38 1.11 14.48
CA LEU A 433 -2.95 -0.18 14.89
C LEU A 433 -4.33 -0.41 14.28
N GLY A 434 -5.08 0.68 14.05
CA GLY A 434 -6.35 0.64 13.35
C GLY A 434 -7.00 2.02 13.31
N TRP A 435 -8.14 2.10 12.64
CA TRP A 435 -8.88 3.34 12.48
C TRP A 435 -10.38 3.10 12.33
N ALA A 436 -11.17 4.16 12.50
CA ALA A 436 -12.60 4.14 12.26
C ALA A 436 -13.14 5.50 11.81
N THR A 437 -14.22 5.46 11.04
CA THR A 437 -14.95 6.67 10.63
C THR A 437 -16.03 7.01 11.65
N PHE A 438 -16.00 8.23 12.19
CA PHE A 438 -17.00 8.71 13.13
C PHE A 438 -18.01 9.61 12.40
N TYR A 439 -19.29 9.30 12.54
CA TYR A 439 -20.37 10.04 11.88
C TYR A 439 -21.04 11.00 12.87
N GLY A 440 -21.08 12.29 12.52
CA GLY A 440 -21.79 13.32 13.28
C GLY A 440 -21.07 13.88 14.50
N SER A 441 -20.34 13.07 15.27
CA SER A 441 -19.50 13.55 16.38
C SER A 441 -18.43 12.55 16.81
N GLU A 442 -17.35 13.06 17.41
CA GLU A 442 -16.39 12.29 18.21
C GLU A 442 -16.95 12.03 19.63
N GLY A 443 -18.08 11.31 19.68
CA GLY A 443 -18.76 11.02 20.94
C GLY A 443 -17.97 10.03 21.81
N PRO A 444 -17.89 10.19 23.14
CA PRO A 444 -17.17 9.27 24.03
C PRO A 444 -17.60 7.80 23.91
N ASN A 445 -18.90 7.55 23.67
CA ASN A 445 -19.42 6.20 23.41
C ASN A 445 -18.89 5.62 22.08
N GLY A 446 -18.74 6.45 21.04
CA GLY A 446 -18.14 6.02 19.77
C GLY A 446 -16.68 5.59 19.95
N VAL A 447 -15.93 6.33 20.78
CA VAL A 447 -14.53 6.00 21.13
C VAL A 447 -14.43 4.68 21.89
N GLN A 448 -15.32 4.45 22.87
CA GLN A 448 -15.40 3.17 23.58
C GLN A 448 -15.71 2.00 22.62
N ILE A 449 -16.70 2.15 21.74
CA ILE A 449 -17.04 1.13 20.74
C ILE A 449 -15.86 0.88 19.80
N PHE A 450 -15.16 1.93 19.37
CA PHE A 450 -13.98 1.82 18.53
C PHE A 450 -12.88 1.01 19.24
N TYR A 451 -12.57 1.30 20.51
CA TYR A 451 -11.59 0.53 21.26
C TYR A 451 -12.01 -0.92 21.47
N CYS A 452 -13.27 -1.21 21.80
CA CYS A 452 -13.74 -2.60 21.93
C CYS A 452 -13.76 -3.35 20.59
N THR A 453 -13.97 -2.66 19.47
CA THR A 453 -13.88 -3.26 18.13
C THR A 453 -12.43 -3.54 17.76
N LEU A 454 -11.53 -2.62 18.10
CA LEU A 454 -10.11 -2.73 17.81
C LEU A 454 -9.43 -3.76 18.72
N PHE A 455 -9.79 -3.82 19.99
CA PHE A 455 -9.23 -4.71 21.00
C PHE A 455 -10.35 -5.55 21.62
N PRO A 456 -10.81 -6.62 20.96
CA PRO A 456 -12.03 -7.34 21.36
C PRO A 456 -11.88 -8.15 22.66
N THR A 457 -10.66 -8.42 23.12
CA THR A 457 -10.36 -9.22 24.31
C THR A 457 -9.56 -8.42 25.34
N SER A 458 -9.57 -8.87 26.59
CA SER A 458 -8.77 -8.25 27.65
C SER A 458 -7.26 -8.38 27.45
N GLU A 459 -6.85 -9.41 26.71
CA GLU A 459 -5.48 -9.73 26.33
C GLU A 459 -5.00 -8.84 25.18
N SER A 460 -5.89 -8.52 24.24
CA SER A 460 -5.60 -7.58 23.15
C SER A 460 -5.56 -6.12 23.59
N LEU A 461 -6.24 -5.77 24.68
CA LEU A 461 -6.36 -4.40 25.15
C LEU A 461 -5.02 -3.89 25.70
N PRO A 462 -4.49 -2.77 25.16
CA PRO A 462 -3.28 -2.16 25.70
C PRO A 462 -3.45 -1.76 27.17
N GLY A 463 -2.38 -1.88 27.95
CA GLY A 463 -2.41 -1.47 29.36
C GLY A 463 -2.58 0.04 29.57
N VAL A 464 -2.35 0.84 28.52
CA VAL A 464 -2.47 2.31 28.55
C VAL A 464 -2.97 2.79 27.19
N ILE A 465 -4.00 3.63 27.18
CA ILE A 465 -4.47 4.30 25.97
C ILE A 465 -4.59 5.81 26.26
N TYR A 466 -3.84 6.62 25.51
CA TYR A 466 -3.94 8.08 25.58
C TYR A 466 -5.03 8.58 24.63
N HIS A 467 -5.88 9.49 25.10
CA HIS A 467 -6.88 10.18 24.28
C HIS A 467 -7.21 11.53 24.92
N ASP A 468 -7.37 12.57 24.09
CA ASP A 468 -7.62 13.93 24.53
C ASP A 468 -8.90 14.06 25.39
N ASN A 469 -9.89 13.22 25.14
CA ASN A 469 -11.19 13.25 25.81
C ASN A 469 -11.42 12.06 26.75
N ASN A 470 -10.35 11.42 27.23
CA ASN A 470 -10.45 10.24 28.10
C ASN A 470 -11.26 10.51 29.39
N CYS A 471 -11.31 11.75 29.88
CA CYS A 471 -12.13 12.10 31.04
C CYS A 471 -13.63 11.86 30.82
N ASN A 472 -14.13 12.04 29.60
CA ASN A 472 -15.53 11.75 29.28
C ASN A 472 -15.74 10.30 28.87
N VAL A 473 -14.77 9.67 28.20
CA VAL A 473 -14.79 8.23 27.91
C VAL A 473 -14.85 7.42 29.22
N LYS A 474 -14.04 7.80 30.22
CA LYS A 474 -14.02 7.16 31.53
C LYS A 474 -15.36 7.27 32.26
N LYS A 475 -16.04 8.42 32.20
CA LYS A 475 -17.38 8.60 32.80
C LYS A 475 -18.41 7.68 32.16
N VAL A 476 -18.37 7.48 30.84
CA VAL A 476 -19.26 6.54 30.15
C VAL A 476 -18.99 5.11 30.63
N ILE A 477 -17.73 4.67 30.58
CA ILE A 477 -17.29 3.35 31.06
C ILE A 477 -17.77 3.09 32.49
N GLU A 478 -17.62 4.06 33.40
CA GLU A 478 -18.05 3.94 34.80
C GLU A 478 -19.57 3.88 34.95
N SER A 479 -20.30 4.69 34.18
CA SER A 479 -21.77 4.71 34.19
C SER A 479 -22.37 3.39 33.71
N GLU A 480 -21.74 2.78 32.71
CA GLU A 480 -22.16 1.51 32.10
C GLU A 480 -21.65 0.30 32.89
N LYS A 481 -20.71 0.53 33.82
CA LYS A 481 -19.99 -0.50 34.58
C LYS A 481 -19.27 -1.48 33.66
N ASP A 482 -18.72 -0.97 32.57
CA ASP A 482 -18.00 -1.76 31.59
C ASP A 482 -16.69 -2.28 32.19
N THR A 483 -16.56 -3.61 32.25
CA THR A 483 -15.41 -4.28 32.85
C THR A 483 -14.25 -4.47 31.87
N HIS A 484 -14.45 -4.23 30.58
CA HIS A 484 -13.44 -4.44 29.53
C HIS A 484 -12.15 -3.65 29.80
N PHE A 485 -12.28 -2.40 30.25
CA PHE A 485 -11.16 -1.49 30.49
C PHE A 485 -10.55 -1.56 31.90
N GLN A 486 -10.89 -2.57 32.72
CA GLN A 486 -10.43 -2.66 34.11
C GLN A 486 -8.91 -2.68 34.26
N ARG A 487 -8.20 -3.23 33.28
CA ARG A 487 -6.73 -3.34 33.25
C ARG A 487 -6.04 -2.26 32.42
N CYS A 488 -6.80 -1.29 31.91
CA CYS A 488 -6.31 -0.23 31.05
C CYS A 488 -6.31 1.12 31.79
N ALA A 489 -5.15 1.77 31.82
CA ALA A 489 -5.06 3.18 32.19
C ALA A 489 -5.60 4.04 31.03
N LEU A 490 -6.40 5.06 31.35
CA LEU A 490 -6.98 5.99 30.38
C LEU A 490 -6.54 7.43 30.69
N PRO A 491 -5.24 7.75 30.59
CA PRO A 491 -4.75 9.11 30.76
C PRO A 491 -5.21 10.03 29.64
N VAL A 492 -5.50 11.29 29.96
CA VAL A 492 -5.56 12.35 28.95
C VAL A 492 -4.15 12.67 28.46
N ASP A 493 -4.00 13.00 27.18
CA ASP A 493 -2.71 13.38 26.60
C ASP A 493 -2.00 14.47 27.43
N VAL A 494 -0.68 14.32 27.61
CA VAL A 494 0.14 15.18 28.49
C VAL A 494 0.10 16.65 28.04
N PHE A 495 0.08 16.90 26.74
CA PHE A 495 -0.02 18.26 26.21
C PHE A 495 -1.43 18.81 26.38
N HIS A 496 -2.46 18.01 26.09
CA HIS A 496 -3.86 18.41 26.27
C HIS A 496 -4.16 18.74 27.74
N MET A 497 -3.67 17.93 28.67
CA MET A 497 -3.77 18.17 30.11
C MET A 497 -3.13 19.50 30.52
N LYS A 498 -1.93 19.82 30.01
CA LYS A 498 -1.21 21.07 30.35
C LYS A 498 -1.82 22.33 29.75
N THR A 499 -2.49 22.23 28.61
CA THR A 499 -2.85 23.40 27.80
C THR A 499 -4.35 23.67 27.72
N LYS A 500 -5.20 22.65 27.93
CA LYS A 500 -6.63 22.73 27.65
C LYS A 500 -7.55 22.32 28.81
N HIS A 501 -7.08 21.59 29.82
CA HIS A 501 -7.87 21.36 31.03
C HIS A 501 -7.71 22.51 32.03
N LYS A 502 -8.85 22.91 32.63
CA LYS A 502 -8.83 23.81 33.79
C LYS A 502 -8.31 23.02 34.99
N GLU A 503 -7.49 23.64 35.83
CA GLU A 503 -7.04 23.04 37.10
C GLU A 503 -8.21 22.62 38.01
N SER A 504 -9.40 23.20 37.81
CA SER A 504 -10.63 22.90 38.53
C SER A 504 -11.41 21.68 38.02
N ASP A 505 -10.94 20.94 37.00
CA ASP A 505 -11.58 19.69 36.56
C ASP A 505 -11.15 18.54 37.48
N ASP A 506 -11.80 18.46 38.64
CA ASP A 506 -11.47 17.50 39.69
C ASP A 506 -11.52 16.05 39.21
N PHE A 507 -12.48 15.72 38.32
CA PHE A 507 -12.60 14.37 37.77
C PHE A 507 -11.40 14.02 36.88
N CYS A 508 -11.07 14.90 35.94
CA CYS A 508 -9.94 14.69 35.03
C CYS A 508 -8.63 14.57 35.83
N ASN A 509 -8.41 15.45 36.81
CA ASN A 509 -7.21 15.43 37.65
C ASN A 509 -7.08 14.15 38.49
N SER A 510 -8.19 13.63 39.03
CA SER A 510 -8.18 12.45 39.88
C SER A 510 -8.15 11.12 39.11
N HIS A 511 -8.77 11.05 37.93
CA HIS A 511 -8.97 9.78 37.23
C HIS A 511 -8.18 9.66 35.92
N CYS A 512 -7.77 10.77 35.31
CA CYS A 512 -7.18 10.77 33.97
C CYS A 512 -5.86 11.55 33.88
N ASN A 513 -5.31 12.05 34.98
CA ASN A 513 -4.01 12.71 34.96
C ASN A 513 -2.90 11.66 34.80
N PRO A 514 -2.06 11.74 33.75
CA PRO A 514 -0.96 10.79 33.54
C PRO A 514 -0.04 10.61 34.75
N ILE A 515 0.09 11.62 35.62
CA ILE A 515 0.94 11.56 36.83
C ILE A 515 0.43 10.55 37.87
N ASN A 516 -0.84 10.15 37.79
CA ASN A 516 -1.45 9.17 38.70
C ASN A 516 -0.94 7.74 38.46
N TRP A 517 -0.20 7.52 37.37
CA TRP A 517 0.45 6.25 37.05
C TRP A 517 1.96 6.47 36.99
N PRO A 518 2.68 6.28 38.12
CA PRO A 518 4.14 6.43 38.19
C PRO A 518 4.88 5.58 37.17
N GLU A 519 4.28 4.48 36.71
CA GLU A 519 4.86 3.62 35.69
C GLU A 519 4.89 4.25 34.30
N LEU A 520 4.20 5.37 34.07
CA LEU A 520 4.28 6.12 32.81
C LEU A 520 5.52 7.03 32.73
N THR A 521 6.27 7.17 33.83
CA THR A 521 7.52 7.94 33.88
C THR A 521 8.72 7.04 34.17
N THR A 522 9.87 7.36 33.56
CA THR A 522 11.15 6.72 33.85
C THR A 522 11.66 7.17 35.22
N THR A 523 12.67 6.47 35.76
CA THR A 523 13.38 6.87 36.99
C THR A 523 13.93 8.30 36.91
N ASP A 524 14.21 8.78 35.70
CA ASP A 524 14.80 10.09 35.43
C ASP A 524 13.72 11.17 35.19
N GLY A 525 12.45 10.83 35.42
CA GLY A 525 11.31 11.73 35.31
C GLY A 525 10.85 12.03 33.88
N GLN A 526 11.32 11.26 32.88
CA GLN A 526 10.86 11.40 31.49
C GLN A 526 9.62 10.55 31.24
N TRP A 527 8.74 10.98 30.33
CA TRP A 527 7.62 10.14 29.89
C TRP A 527 8.15 8.94 29.10
N ARG A 528 7.68 7.74 29.45
CA ARG A 528 8.08 6.49 28.77
C ARG A 528 7.52 6.41 27.36
N PHE A 529 6.29 6.86 27.19
CA PHE A 529 5.53 6.71 25.96
C PHE A 529 5.35 8.06 25.26
N ASN A 530 5.63 8.08 23.96
CA ASN A 530 5.42 9.24 23.12
C ASN A 530 3.95 9.35 22.71
N SER A 531 3.13 10.03 23.51
CA SER A 531 1.72 10.28 23.19
C SER A 531 1.51 11.15 21.94
N SER A 532 2.53 11.91 21.52
CA SER A 532 2.44 12.80 20.34
C SER A 532 2.56 12.09 18.98
N ALA A 533 2.82 10.78 18.97
CA ALA A 533 2.88 9.98 17.75
C ALA A 533 1.56 10.03 16.94
N ALA A 534 0.43 10.13 17.63
CA ALA A 534 -0.89 10.28 17.02
C ALA A 534 -1.03 11.61 16.27
N GLU A 535 -0.57 12.75 16.82
CA GLU A 535 -0.69 14.06 16.15
C GLU A 535 0.10 14.12 14.84
N ILE A 536 1.32 13.58 14.82
CA ILE A 536 2.16 13.49 13.62
C ILE A 536 1.48 12.60 12.57
N THR A 537 0.91 11.49 13.02
CA THR A 537 0.24 10.53 12.13
C THR A 537 -1.07 11.09 11.57
N ASN A 538 -1.86 11.80 12.37
CA ASN A 538 -3.06 12.52 11.93
C ASN A 538 -2.72 13.62 10.91
N ALA A 539 -1.59 14.31 11.07
CA ALA A 539 -1.13 15.28 10.08
C ALA A 539 -0.80 14.62 8.74
N TRP A 540 -0.18 13.44 8.76
CA TRP A 540 0.05 12.68 7.53
C TRP A 540 -1.27 12.18 6.93
N PHE A 541 -2.17 11.64 7.75
CA PHE A 541 -3.44 11.07 7.30
C PHE A 541 -4.35 12.14 6.68
N GLY A 542 -4.36 13.35 7.23
CA GLY A 542 -5.14 14.48 6.72
C GLY A 542 -4.82 14.87 5.27
N GLY A 543 -3.62 14.55 4.76
CA GLY A 543 -3.25 14.84 3.38
C GLY A 543 -4.07 14.04 2.34
N PHE A 544 -4.71 12.93 2.74
CA PHE A 544 -5.53 12.13 1.83
C PHE A 544 -6.95 12.69 1.65
N GLN A 545 -7.39 13.63 2.48
CA GLN A 545 -8.78 14.13 2.47
C GLN A 545 -9.22 14.60 1.08
N ALA A 546 -8.36 15.32 0.35
CA ALA A 546 -8.67 15.81 -1.00
C ALA A 546 -8.81 14.67 -2.03
N ILE A 547 -8.08 13.56 -1.84
CA ILE A 547 -8.09 12.40 -2.73
C ILE A 547 -9.38 11.58 -2.52
N VAL A 548 -9.74 11.35 -1.26
CA VAL A 548 -10.84 10.44 -0.89
C VAL A 548 -12.21 11.11 -0.89
N ARG A 549 -12.26 12.44 -0.99
CA ARG A 549 -13.48 13.26 -0.87
C ARG A 549 -14.66 12.78 -1.70
N GLU A 550 -14.41 12.37 -2.95
CA GLU A 550 -15.46 11.96 -3.90
C GLU A 550 -15.48 10.44 -4.13
N MET A 551 -14.77 9.68 -3.29
CA MET A 551 -14.78 8.22 -3.37
C MET A 551 -16.06 7.64 -2.78
N ARG A 552 -16.52 6.55 -3.38
CA ARG A 552 -17.52 5.69 -2.73
C ARG A 552 -16.91 5.02 -1.49
N VAL A 553 -17.74 4.70 -0.51
CA VAL A 553 -17.32 4.17 0.80
C VAL A 553 -16.42 2.93 0.68
N ASP A 554 -16.74 2.02 -0.25
CA ASP A 554 -15.94 0.82 -0.51
C ASP A 554 -14.52 1.18 -0.95
N ARG A 555 -14.38 2.11 -1.89
CA ARG A 555 -13.07 2.59 -2.36
C ARG A 555 -12.35 3.47 -1.35
N TYR A 556 -13.09 4.29 -0.62
CA TYR A 556 -12.58 5.19 0.42
C TYR A 556 -11.87 4.37 1.52
N ASN A 557 -12.55 3.35 2.07
CA ASN A 557 -11.98 2.52 3.12
C ASN A 557 -10.76 1.75 2.61
N PHE A 558 -10.91 1.11 1.44
CA PHE A 558 -9.84 0.32 0.84
C PHE A 558 -8.59 1.15 0.57
N PHE A 559 -8.76 2.34 -0.01
CA PHE A 559 -7.64 3.23 -0.30
C PHE A 559 -6.88 3.64 0.97
N LEU A 560 -7.61 4.06 2.01
CA LEU A 560 -6.98 4.49 3.27
C LEU A 560 -6.27 3.33 3.98
N ASP A 561 -6.87 2.14 3.97
CA ASP A 561 -6.24 0.93 4.48
C ASP A 561 -4.92 0.60 3.75
N GLU A 562 -4.90 0.71 2.41
CA GLU A 562 -3.68 0.48 1.63
C GLU A 562 -2.61 1.53 1.94
N MET A 563 -3.00 2.80 2.13
CA MET A 563 -2.06 3.84 2.55
C MET A 563 -1.50 3.57 3.94
N ILE A 564 -2.33 3.10 4.89
CA ILE A 564 -1.91 2.71 6.23
C ILE A 564 -0.96 1.52 6.17
N LYS A 565 -1.28 0.47 5.39
CA LYS A 565 -0.44 -0.72 5.22
C LYS A 565 0.96 -0.34 4.74
N LEU A 566 1.06 0.40 3.64
CA LEU A 566 2.33 0.87 3.07
C LEU A 566 3.12 1.74 4.05
N ARG A 567 2.42 2.63 4.77
CA ARG A 567 3.06 3.47 5.79
C ARG A 567 3.63 2.63 6.94
N ASN A 568 2.86 1.68 7.46
CA ASN A 568 3.29 0.82 8.54
C ASN A 568 4.51 -0.01 8.14
N GLU A 569 4.52 -0.57 6.93
CA GLU A 569 5.67 -1.29 6.36
C GLU A 569 6.92 -0.39 6.32
N PHE A 570 6.78 0.86 5.88
CA PHE A 570 7.88 1.82 5.88
C PHE A 570 8.42 2.11 7.30
N ILE A 571 7.53 2.32 8.27
CA ILE A 571 7.93 2.55 9.67
C ILE A 571 8.65 1.32 10.24
N VAL A 572 8.10 0.12 10.05
CA VAL A 572 8.68 -1.12 10.55
C VAL A 572 10.04 -1.37 9.92
N MET A 573 10.18 -1.13 8.60
CA MET A 573 11.46 -1.20 7.92
C MET A 573 12.47 -0.20 8.52
N ASP A 574 12.05 1.04 8.77
CA ASP A 574 12.91 2.07 9.35
C ASP A 574 13.33 1.74 10.79
N LEU A 575 12.42 1.20 11.62
CA LEU A 575 12.73 0.68 12.95
C LEU A 575 13.79 -0.43 12.86
N ARG A 576 13.63 -1.40 11.96
CA ARG A 576 14.62 -2.46 11.72
C ARG A 576 15.97 -1.90 11.28
N ARG A 577 16.01 -0.90 10.39
CA ARG A 577 17.24 -0.22 9.97
C ARG A 577 17.97 0.47 11.14
N ARG A 578 17.22 0.97 12.12
CA ARG A 578 17.77 1.53 13.37
C ARG A 578 18.11 0.46 14.42
N HIS A 579 18.22 -0.81 14.00
CA HIS A 579 18.48 -1.97 14.85
C HIS A 579 17.48 -2.13 16.01
N LYS A 580 16.23 -1.73 15.76
CA LYS A 580 15.13 -2.03 16.66
C LYS A 580 14.54 -3.39 16.29
N ALA A 581 13.92 -4.07 17.25
CA ALA A 581 13.32 -5.40 17.08
C ALA A 581 11.78 -5.32 17.10
N PRO A 582 11.13 -4.67 16.11
CA PRO A 582 9.68 -4.67 16.02
C PRO A 582 9.18 -6.07 15.64
N TYR A 583 8.13 -6.52 16.32
CA TYR A 583 7.44 -7.78 16.04
C TYR A 583 5.92 -7.61 16.15
N ASN A 584 5.19 -8.62 15.71
CA ASN A 584 3.74 -8.70 15.91
C ASN A 584 3.49 -9.79 16.96
N ILE A 585 2.75 -9.48 18.02
CA ILE A 585 2.39 -10.46 19.06
C ILE A 585 1.49 -11.52 18.42
N PRO A 586 1.72 -12.84 18.57
CA PRO A 586 0.88 -13.86 17.96
C PRO A 586 -0.61 -13.62 18.21
N GLN A 587 -1.43 -13.59 17.14
CA GLN A 587 -2.86 -13.24 17.27
C GLN A 587 -3.60 -14.21 18.19
N GLU A 588 -3.20 -15.47 18.22
CA GLU A 588 -3.75 -16.51 19.11
C GLU A 588 -3.52 -16.24 20.61
N GLU A 589 -2.47 -15.49 20.97
CA GLU A 589 -2.24 -15.05 22.36
C GLU A 589 -3.16 -13.91 22.76
N LEU A 590 -3.53 -13.06 21.79
CA LEU A 590 -4.38 -11.89 22.04
C LEU A 590 -5.87 -12.23 21.89
N LEU A 591 -6.27 -13.01 20.90
CA LEU A 591 -7.66 -13.29 20.57
C LEU A 591 -8.16 -14.62 21.14
N GLY A 592 -7.26 -15.41 21.72
CA GLY A 592 -7.52 -16.80 22.12
C GLY A 592 -7.41 -17.78 20.94
N LYS A 593 -7.46 -19.08 21.24
CA LYS A 593 -7.51 -20.11 20.20
C LYS A 593 -8.86 -20.02 19.47
N VAL A 594 -8.82 -19.66 18.19
CA VAL A 594 -9.96 -19.72 17.27
C VAL A 594 -10.33 -21.16 16.96
#